data_AF-A0A9N9X0Q7-F1
#
_entry.id   AF-A0A9N9X0Q7-F1
#
_cell.length_a   1.000
_cell.length_b   1.000
_cell.length_c   1.000
_cell.angle_alpha   90.00
_cell.angle_beta   90.00
_cell.angle_gamma   90.00
#
_symmetry.space_group_name_H-M   'P 1'
#
loop_
_entity.id
_entity.type
_entity.pdbx_description
1 polymer ?
#
loop_
_entity_poly.entity_id
_entity_poly.type
_entity_poly.pdbx_seq_one_letter_code
_entity_poly.pdbx_strand_id
1 'polypeptide(L)'
;MRSALRFIGSSHQNAQEFLRFYIQCLPEDVNRVIDKLESRVVVIDHKTSANIKASVLWSEYLQTKNSELVDHFVGYLKMMLRCTKCTYCAVPFNPFWDLSLYIPQLTGSLSLPVPR
;
A
#
# COMPACT_ATOMS: atom_id res chain seq x y z
N MET A 1 -7.29 -15.14 8.41
CA MET A 1 -8.01 -15.15 9.70
C MET A 1 -7.16 -14.95 10.97
N ARG A 2 -5.89 -15.39 11.07
CA ARG A 2 -5.08 -15.21 12.32
C ARG A 2 -4.91 -13.74 12.78
N SER A 3 -4.88 -12.77 11.86
CA SER A 3 -4.76 -11.34 12.21
C SER A 3 -6.03 -10.73 12.80
N ALA A 4 -7.20 -11.36 12.61
CA ALA A 4 -8.49 -10.87 13.12
C ALA A 4 -8.60 -10.94 14.64
N LEU A 5 -7.82 -11.84 15.28
CA LEU A 5 -7.83 -12.06 16.72
C LEU A 5 -7.51 -10.79 17.53
N ARG A 6 -6.78 -9.83 16.95
CA ARG A 6 -6.45 -8.55 17.59
C ARG A 6 -7.68 -7.66 17.79
N PHE A 7 -8.73 -7.82 16.97
CA PHE A 7 -9.97 -7.04 17.05
C PHE A 7 -11.05 -7.71 17.90
N ILE A 8 -10.74 -8.81 18.60
CA ILE A 8 -11.68 -9.49 19.49
C ILE A 8 -11.64 -8.83 20.86
N GLY A 9 -12.80 -8.35 21.33
CA GLY A 9 -12.97 -7.73 22.64
C GLY A 9 -13.67 -6.37 22.56
N SER A 10 -13.66 -5.64 23.66
CA SER A 10 -14.37 -4.34 23.80
C SER A 10 -13.42 -3.17 24.05
N SER A 11 -12.11 -3.36 23.86
CA SER A 11 -11.12 -2.28 24.00
C SER A 11 -11.14 -1.36 22.78
N HIS A 12 -10.76 -0.10 22.99
CA HIS A 12 -10.58 0.86 21.90
C HIS A 12 -9.51 0.37 20.92
N GLN A 13 -9.77 0.56 19.62
CA GLN A 13 -8.90 0.12 18.53
C GLN A 13 -8.54 1.29 17.61
N ASN A 14 -7.43 1.13 16.88
CA ASN A 14 -7.06 2.07 15.83
C ASN A 14 -7.91 1.79 14.57
N ALA A 15 -8.73 2.77 14.17
CA ALA A 15 -9.60 2.65 13.01
C ALA A 15 -8.83 2.42 11.69
N GLN A 16 -7.63 3.01 11.55
CA GLN A 16 -6.79 2.81 10.37
C GLN A 16 -6.29 1.37 10.27
N GLU A 17 -5.85 0.77 11.39
CA GLU A 17 -5.42 -0.63 11.41
C GLU A 17 -6.58 -1.56 11.07
N PHE A 18 -7.77 -1.29 11.60
CA PHE A 18 -8.97 -2.06 11.29
C PHE A 18 -9.35 -1.96 9.81
N LEU A 19 -9.37 -0.75 9.24
CA LEU A 19 -9.66 -0.52 7.82
C LEU A 19 -8.68 -1.30 6.92
N ARG A 20 -7.39 -1.21 7.23
CA ARG A 20 -6.36 -1.91 6.45
C ARG A 20 -6.52 -3.42 6.55
N PHE A 21 -6.81 -3.95 7.73
CA PHE A 21 -7.12 -5.36 7.91
C PHE A 21 -8.34 -5.79 7.07
N TYR A 22 -9.43 -5.04 7.14
CA TYR A 22 -10.66 -5.34 6.40
C TYR A 22 -10.42 -5.37 4.89
N ILE A 23 -9.78 -4.33 4.36
CA ILE A 23 -9.45 -4.21 2.93
C ILE A 23 -8.44 -5.25 2.47
N GLN A 24 -7.54 -5.74 3.32
CA GLN A 24 -6.57 -6.77 2.94
C GLN A 24 -7.13 -8.20 2.99
N CYS A 25 -8.14 -8.45 3.83
CA CYS A 25 -8.75 -9.77 3.96
C CYS A 25 -9.91 -9.99 2.97
N LEU A 26 -10.70 -8.95 2.68
CA LEU A 26 -11.83 -9.05 1.75
C LEU A 26 -11.45 -9.48 0.31
N PRO A 27 -10.29 -9.10 -0.28
CA PRO A 27 -9.90 -9.47 -1.62
C PRO A 27 -9.69 -10.96 -1.84
N GLU A 28 -9.59 -11.78 -0.79
CA GLU A 28 -9.49 -13.23 -0.96
C GLU A 28 -10.83 -13.83 -1.42
N ASP A 29 -11.95 -13.27 -0.96
CA ASP A 29 -13.30 -13.71 -1.31
C ASP A 29 -13.83 -13.03 -2.58
N VAL A 30 -13.34 -11.83 -2.91
CA VAL A 30 -13.74 -11.07 -4.12
C VAL A 30 -12.66 -11.05 -5.22
N ASN A 31 -11.64 -11.91 -5.11
CA ASN A 31 -10.63 -12.03 -6.16
C ASN A 31 -11.26 -12.63 -7.41
N ARG A 32 -11.07 -11.98 -8.57
CA ARG A 32 -11.42 -12.50 -9.88
C ARG A 32 -10.42 -13.56 -10.36
N VAL A 33 -9.21 -13.57 -9.78
CA VAL A 33 -8.19 -14.59 -10.06
C VAL A 33 -8.52 -15.87 -9.28
N ILE A 34 -8.97 -16.90 -9.99
CA ILE A 34 -9.30 -18.21 -9.43
C ILE A 34 -8.04 -19.09 -9.35
N ASP A 35 -7.32 -19.22 -10.48
CA ASP A 35 -6.05 -19.94 -10.54
C ASP A 35 -4.90 -18.97 -10.34
N LYS A 36 -4.34 -18.95 -9.12
CA LYS A 36 -3.13 -18.19 -8.84
C LYS A 36 -1.96 -18.86 -9.57
N LEU A 37 -1.51 -18.28 -10.68
CA LEU A 37 -0.22 -18.65 -11.25
C LEU A 37 0.88 -18.38 -10.22
N GLU A 38 1.92 -19.23 -10.21
CA GLU A 38 3.12 -18.93 -9.45
C GLU A 38 3.66 -17.56 -9.84
N SER A 39 3.89 -16.72 -8.84
CA SER A 39 4.44 -15.37 -9.05
C SER A 39 5.76 -15.49 -9.80
N ARG A 40 5.86 -14.84 -10.96
CA ARG A 40 7.08 -14.87 -11.76
C ARG A 40 7.98 -13.73 -11.29
N VAL A 41 9.27 -14.01 -11.16
CA VAL A 41 10.26 -12.95 -10.95
C VAL A 41 10.38 -12.16 -12.24
N VAL A 42 9.72 -11.00 -12.29
CA VAL A 42 9.83 -10.09 -13.43
C VAL A 42 11.18 -9.39 -13.37
N VAL A 43 12.12 -9.82 -14.21
CA VAL A 43 13.40 -9.14 -14.41
C VAL A 43 13.19 -8.01 -15.42
N ILE A 44 13.24 -6.77 -14.95
CA ILE A 44 13.13 -5.58 -15.81
C ILE A 44 14.49 -4.90 -15.89
N ASP A 45 14.94 -4.59 -17.11
CA ASP A 45 16.20 -3.87 -17.32
C ASP A 45 16.21 -2.53 -16.58
N HIS A 46 17.33 -2.24 -15.94
CA HIS A 46 17.59 -0.96 -15.28
C HIS A 46 17.43 0.23 -16.24
N LYS A 47 17.69 0.06 -17.54
CA LYS A 47 17.54 1.11 -18.55
C LYS A 47 16.10 1.42 -18.96
N THR A 48 15.14 0.54 -18.64
CA THR A 48 13.73 0.77 -18.97
C THR A 48 13.16 1.96 -18.18
N SER A 49 12.29 2.75 -18.83
CA SER A 49 11.68 3.93 -18.21
C SER A 49 10.81 3.55 -17.00
N ALA A 50 10.67 4.49 -16.07
CA ALA A 50 9.90 4.28 -14.84
C ALA A 50 8.42 3.93 -15.13
N ASN A 51 7.82 4.52 -16.15
CA ASN A 51 6.43 4.27 -16.52
C ASN A 51 6.23 2.85 -17.03
N ILE A 52 7.12 2.38 -17.91
CA ILE A 52 7.04 0.99 -18.43
C ILE A 52 7.25 0.00 -17.29
N LYS A 53 8.22 0.24 -16.39
CA LYS A 53 8.42 -0.58 -15.19
C LYS A 53 7.16 -0.65 -14.33
N ALA A 54 6.53 0.50 -14.06
CA ALA A 54 5.31 0.56 -13.28
C ALA A 54 4.18 -0.25 -13.95
N SER A 55 3.98 -0.10 -15.26
CA SER A 55 2.95 -0.83 -16.00
C SER A 55 3.18 -2.34 -15.97
N VAL A 56 4.41 -2.82 -16.18
CA VAL A 56 4.72 -4.25 -16.14
C VAL A 56 4.50 -4.83 -14.73
N LEU A 57 5.00 -4.15 -13.70
CA LEU A 57 4.84 -4.60 -12.31
C LEU A 57 3.38 -4.54 -11.84
N TRP A 58 2.61 -3.58 -12.32
CA TRP A 58 1.16 -3.50 -12.07
C TRP A 58 0.41 -4.66 -12.73
N SER A 59 0.73 -4.98 -13.98
CA SER A 59 0.15 -6.15 -14.66
C SER A 59 0.48 -7.46 -13.95
N GLU A 60 1.70 -7.62 -13.41
CA GLU A 60 2.07 -8.78 -12.58
C GLU A 60 1.27 -8.81 -11.27
N TYR A 61 1.10 -7.65 -10.62
CA TYR A 61 0.27 -7.55 -9.41
C TYR A 61 -1.18 -8.02 -9.69
N LEU A 62 -1.78 -7.55 -10.79
CA LEU A 62 -3.14 -7.93 -11.19
C LEU A 62 -3.29 -9.41 -11.57
N GLN A 63 -2.23 -10.11 -11.98
CA GLN A 63 -2.31 -11.55 -12.23
C GLN A 63 -2.60 -12.37 -10.96
N THR A 64 -2.34 -11.81 -9.78
CA THR A 64 -2.58 -12.49 -8.49
C THR A 64 -3.66 -11.82 -7.64
N LYS A 65 -3.80 -10.50 -7.78
CA LYS A 65 -4.70 -9.65 -6.98
C LYS A 65 -5.52 -8.76 -7.91
N ASN A 66 -6.63 -9.28 -8.41
CA ASN A 66 -7.56 -8.53 -9.26
C ASN A 66 -8.96 -8.61 -8.64
N SER A 67 -9.41 -7.53 -8.03
CA SER A 67 -10.73 -7.45 -7.40
C SER A 67 -11.27 -6.04 -7.51
N GLU A 68 -12.57 -5.88 -7.27
CA GLU A 68 -13.20 -4.56 -7.24
C GLU A 68 -12.56 -3.63 -6.19
N LEU A 69 -12.04 -4.17 -5.08
CA LEU A 69 -11.29 -3.39 -4.10
C LEU A 69 -9.98 -2.85 -4.65
N VAL A 70 -9.29 -3.64 -5.47
CA VAL A 70 -8.06 -3.19 -6.15
C VAL A 70 -8.38 -2.05 -7.08
N ASP A 71 -9.49 -2.12 -7.81
CA ASP A 71 -9.92 -1.07 -8.75
C ASP A 71 -10.19 0.28 -8.04
N HIS A 72 -10.71 0.25 -6.81
CA HIS A 72 -11.13 1.47 -6.10
C HIS A 72 -10.12 2.01 -5.10
N PHE A 73 -9.36 1.13 -4.41
CA PHE A 73 -8.56 1.52 -3.25
C PHE A 73 -7.05 1.37 -3.45
N VAL A 74 -6.60 0.60 -4.46
CA VAL A 74 -5.17 0.34 -4.63
C VAL A 74 -4.54 1.32 -5.60
N GLY A 75 -3.50 2.00 -5.13
CA GLY A 75 -2.57 2.72 -5.97
C GLY A 75 -1.20 2.04 -6.02
N TYR A 76 -0.30 2.59 -6.85
CA TYR A 76 1.08 2.11 -7.00
C TYR A 76 2.07 3.24 -6.72
N LEU A 77 2.94 3.06 -5.74
CA LEU A 77 3.89 4.06 -5.27
C LEU A 77 5.30 3.76 -5.78
N LYS A 78 5.89 4.72 -6.48
CA LYS A 78 7.33 4.71 -6.80
C LYS A 78 8.11 5.21 -5.59
N MET A 79 9.01 4.38 -5.08
CA MET A 79 9.90 4.74 -3.97
C MET A 79 11.34 4.79 -4.46
N MET A 80 12.18 5.60 -3.81
CA MET A 80 13.62 5.65 -4.07
C MET A 80 14.36 5.33 -2.77
N LEU A 81 15.06 4.20 -2.76
CA LEU A 81 15.84 3.72 -1.63
C LEU A 81 17.33 3.88 -1.98
N ARG A 82 17.97 4.88 -1.39
CA ARG A 82 19.41 5.11 -1.56
C ARG A 82 20.16 4.58 -0.35
N CYS A 83 21.15 3.73 -0.58
CA CYS A 83 22.03 3.29 0.50
C CYS A 83 22.82 4.48 1.04
N THR A 84 22.93 4.60 2.36
CA THR A 84 23.71 5.67 3.01
C THR A 84 25.21 5.39 3.04
N LYS A 85 25.62 4.13 2.80
CA LYS A 85 27.02 3.69 2.84
C LYS A 85 27.65 3.51 1.46
N CYS A 86 26.86 3.30 0.41
CA CYS A 86 27.35 3.08 -0.94
C CYS A 86 26.51 3.84 -1.97
N THR A 87 26.91 3.81 -3.24
CA THR A 87 26.22 4.50 -4.34
C THR A 87 24.99 3.76 -4.87
N TYR A 88 24.65 2.60 -4.28
CA TYR A 88 23.51 1.81 -4.70
C TYR A 88 22.19 2.53 -4.45
N CYS A 89 21.32 2.53 -5.46
CA CYS A 89 19.98 3.09 -5.42
C CYS A 89 19.01 2.08 -6.01
N ALA A 90 18.00 1.69 -5.24
CA ALA A 90 16.88 0.89 -5.68
C ALA A 90 15.65 1.79 -5.90
N VAL A 91 14.88 1.48 -6.93
CA VAL A 91 13.63 2.19 -7.24
C VAL A 91 12.50 1.16 -7.27
N PRO A 92 12.05 0.65 -6.11
CA PRO A 92 10.93 -0.29 -6.09
C PRO A 92 9.62 0.44 -6.36
N PHE A 93 8.66 -0.31 -6.88
CA PHE A 93 7.28 0.12 -6.97
C PHE A 93 6.42 -0.81 -6.12
N ASN A 94 5.57 -0.24 -5.27
CA ASN A 94 4.80 -1.00 -4.30
C ASN A 94 3.32 -0.61 -4.35
N PRO A 95 2.39 -1.58 -4.28
CA PRO A 95 0.98 -1.27 -4.12
C PRO A 95 0.71 -0.69 -2.73
N PHE A 96 -0.22 0.26 -2.64
CA PHE A 96 -0.67 0.82 -1.37
C PHE A 96 -2.21 0.89 -1.33
N TRP A 97 -2.78 0.76 -0.15
CA TRP A 97 -4.24 0.74 0.10
C TRP A 97 -4.71 2.00 0.85
N ASP A 98 -3.77 2.69 1.49
CA ASP A 98 -3.97 3.90 2.26
C ASP A 98 -2.67 4.72 2.24
N LEU A 99 -2.79 6.05 2.40
CA LEU A 99 -1.65 6.95 2.55
C LEU A 99 -1.68 7.56 3.95
N SER A 100 -0.71 7.18 4.76
CA SER A 100 -0.47 7.82 6.06
C SER A 100 0.32 9.10 5.83
N LEU A 101 -0.32 10.24 6.12
CA LEU A 101 0.32 11.54 5.98
C LEU A 101 0.81 12.04 7.33
N TYR A 102 2.02 12.59 7.34
CA TYR A 102 2.53 13.29 8.51
C TYR A 102 1.83 14.65 8.64
N ILE A 103 1.34 14.95 9.83
CA ILE A 103 0.82 16.28 10.17
C ILE A 103 1.99 17.10 10.72
N PRO A 104 2.41 18.19 10.05
CA PRO A 104 3.46 19.05 10.57
C PRO A 104 3.08 19.62 11.93
N GLN A 105 3.98 19.49 12.91
CA GLN A 105 3.82 20.18 14.18
C GLN A 105 3.92 21.68 13.94
N LEU A 106 2.85 22.40 14.27
CA LEU A 106 2.86 23.85 14.27
C LEU A 106 3.80 24.34 15.38
N THR A 107 4.99 24.80 15.00
CA THR A 107 5.86 25.60 15.87
C THR A 107 5.32 27.03 15.92
N GLY A 108 4.17 27.21 16.56
CA GLY A 108 3.53 28.50 16.77
C GLY A 108 2.20 28.33 17.51
N SER A 109 2.01 29.08 18.60
CA SER A 109 0.79 29.05 19.41
C SER A 109 -0.42 29.54 18.61
N LEU A 110 -1.14 28.64 17.95
CA LEU A 110 -2.48 28.93 17.44
C LEU A 110 -3.47 28.80 18.61
N SER A 111 -3.73 29.91 19.27
CA SER A 111 -4.95 30.05 20.07
C SER A 111 -6.14 30.02 19.10
N LEU A 112 -6.89 28.91 19.10
CA LEU A 112 -8.17 28.86 18.42
C LEU A 112 -9.09 29.91 19.07
N PRO A 113 -9.66 30.86 18.31
CA PRO A 113 -10.61 31.80 18.88
C PRO A 113 -11.83 31.02 19.35
N VAL A 114 -12.07 31.05 20.66
CA VAL A 114 -13.29 30.49 21.27
C VAL A 114 -14.46 31.33 20.76
N PRO A 115 -15.44 30.74 20.06
CA PRO A 115 -16.64 31.48 19.67
C PRO A 115 -17.44 31.83 20.94
N ARG A 116 -17.82 33.11 21.07
CA ARG A 116 -18.76 33.57 22.09
C ARG A 116 -20.18 33.10 21.78
#